data_AF-A0A7C8YWF5-F1
#
_entry.id   AF-A0A7C8YWF5-F1
#
_cell.length_a   1.000
_cell.length_b   1.000
_cell.length_c   1.000
_cell.angle_alpha   90.00
_cell.angle_beta   90.00
_cell.angle_gamma   90.00
#
_symmetry.space_group_name_H-M   'P 1'
#
loop_
_entity.id
_entity.type
_entity.pdbx_description
1 polymer ?
#
loop_
_entity_poly.entity_id
_entity_poly.type
_entity_poly.pdbx_seq_one_letter_code
_entity_poly.pdbx_strand_id
1 'polypeptide(L)'
;RPGFVKQFSDMYSSALSLAYLEKKSIYETPTPTKHSAVSQGLSESRWSKLNVERHQENYEFLSRCIKENMGFQDGKPVAACIIYKCLLHWHAFESERTTIFDHIIEGINSALKAGDENSTLPYWLSNASALLCILQRSLRSNGFLSAASNR
;
A
#
# COMPACT_ATOMS: atom_id res chain seq x y z
N ARG A 1 -11.77 -4.85 -18.38
CA ARG A 1 -10.80 -4.98 -19.49
C ARG A 1 -9.70 -5.97 -19.05
N PRO A 2 -9.60 -7.19 -19.60
CA PRO A 2 -8.76 -8.27 -19.05
C PRO A 2 -7.25 -7.97 -19.02
N GLY A 3 -6.74 -7.20 -19.99
CA GLY A 3 -5.31 -6.86 -20.08
C GLY A 3 -4.79 -5.97 -18.94
N PHE A 4 -5.67 -5.18 -18.34
CA PHE A 4 -5.31 -4.28 -17.25
C PHE A 4 -5.07 -5.02 -15.94
N VAL A 5 -5.93 -5.98 -15.59
CA VAL A 5 -5.73 -6.82 -14.41
C VAL A 5 -4.42 -7.61 -14.51
N LYS A 6 -4.05 -8.05 -15.71
CA LYS A 6 -2.76 -8.70 -15.97
C LYS A 6 -1.58 -7.74 -15.80
N GLN A 7 -1.65 -6.54 -16.37
CA GLN A 7 -0.64 -5.49 -16.18
C GLN A 7 -0.49 -5.07 -14.71
N PHE A 8 -1.59 -5.01 -13.96
CA PHE A 8 -1.58 -4.74 -12.52
C PHE A 8 -0.96 -5.88 -11.73
N SER A 9 -1.31 -7.12 -12.06
CA SER A 9 -0.69 -8.31 -11.46
C SER A 9 0.82 -8.31 -11.72
N ASP A 10 1.25 -8.04 -12.96
CA ASP A 10 2.65 -8.03 -13.35
C ASP A 10 3.43 -6.89 -12.65
N MET A 11 2.81 -5.71 -12.54
CA MET A 11 3.41 -4.55 -11.84
C MET A 11 3.50 -4.80 -10.33
N TYR A 12 2.46 -5.36 -9.71
CA TYR A 12 2.46 -5.75 -8.30
C TYR A 12 3.48 -6.86 -8.01
N SER A 13 3.57 -7.87 -8.87
CA SER A 13 4.57 -8.94 -8.78
C SER A 13 6.00 -8.43 -8.96
N SER A 14 6.22 -7.43 -9.81
CA SER A 14 7.52 -6.80 -10.00
C SER A 14 7.95 -5.99 -8.77
N ALA A 15 7.02 -5.21 -8.19
CA ALA A 15 7.26 -4.47 -6.95
C ALA A 15 7.59 -5.42 -5.77
N LEU A 16 6.86 -6.53 -5.64
CA LEU A 16 7.15 -7.57 -4.65
C LEU A 16 8.53 -8.23 -4.87
N SER A 17 8.92 -8.45 -6.12
CA SER A 17 10.20 -9.07 -6.46
C SER A 17 11.38 -8.16 -6.09
N LEU A 18 11.26 -6.85 -6.31
CA LEU A 18 12.27 -5.87 -5.89
C LEU A 18 12.43 -5.83 -4.36
N ALA A 19 11.33 -5.80 -3.62
CA ALA A 19 11.38 -5.83 -2.15
C ALA A 19 12.01 -7.12 -1.61
N TYR A 20 11.77 -8.26 -2.26
CA TYR A 20 12.37 -9.54 -1.88
C TYR A 20 13.87 -9.62 -2.19
N LEU A 21 14.31 -9.01 -3.29
CA LEU A 21 15.73 -8.99 -3.68
C LEU A 21 16.55 -8.06 -2.79
N GLU A 22 15.98 -6.91 -2.40
CA GLU A 22 16.59 -6.00 -1.43
C GLU A 22 16.78 -6.66 -0.06
N LYS A 23 15.79 -7.47 0.38
CA LYS A 23 15.91 -8.30 1.57
C LYS A 23 17.15 -9.20 1.48
N LYS A 24 17.39 -9.86 0.33
CA LYS A 24 18.58 -10.71 0.09
C LYS A 24 19.92 -9.99 0.20
N SER A 25 19.99 -8.70 -0.13
CA SER A 25 21.22 -7.91 -0.02
C SER A 25 21.62 -7.61 1.43
N ILE A 26 20.72 -7.74 2.40
CA ILE A 26 20.96 -7.36 3.80
C ILE A 26 21.62 -8.49 4.61
N TYR A 27 21.62 -9.74 4.13
CA TYR A 27 22.16 -10.91 4.86
C TYR A 27 23.39 -11.59 4.24
N GLU A 28 24.11 -10.95 3.33
CA GLU A 28 25.46 -11.43 3.03
C GLU A 28 26.40 -11.13 4.21
N THR A 29 26.77 -12.20 4.90
CA THR A 29 27.68 -12.19 6.06
C THR A 29 29.10 -11.90 5.56
N PRO A 30 29.85 -10.97 6.17
CA PRO A 30 31.18 -10.61 5.69
C PRO A 30 32.20 -11.67 6.13
N THR A 31 32.94 -12.21 5.17
CA THR A 31 34.15 -13.01 5.40
C THR A 31 35.19 -12.13 6.13
N PRO A 32 35.87 -12.62 7.19
CA PRO A 32 36.72 -11.77 8.00
C PRO A 32 38.09 -11.61 7.35
N THR A 33 38.44 -10.42 6.88
CA THR A 33 39.85 -10.02 6.74
C THR A 33 39.99 -8.53 7.06
N LYS A 34 41.00 -8.24 7.87
CA LYS A 34 41.28 -7.01 8.60
C LYS A 34 41.30 -5.75 7.71
N HIS A 35 40.84 -4.62 8.25
CA HIS A 35 41.52 -3.31 8.34
C HIS A 35 40.51 -2.14 8.38
N SER A 36 40.71 -1.28 9.40
CA SER A 36 40.37 0.15 9.51
C SER A 36 38.94 0.67 9.26
N ALA A 37 38.35 1.10 10.39
CA ALA A 37 37.81 2.42 10.69
C ALA A 37 36.66 3.04 9.85
N VAL A 38 35.69 3.57 10.62
CA VAL A 38 34.59 4.48 10.25
C VAL A 38 33.34 3.78 9.69
N SER A 39 32.54 3.24 10.60
CA SER A 39 31.13 2.96 10.38
C SER A 39 30.33 3.72 11.43
N GLN A 40 29.77 4.87 11.05
CA GLN A 40 28.57 5.50 11.64
C GLN A 40 28.46 6.93 11.09
N GLY A 41 27.54 7.16 10.15
CA GLY A 41 27.21 8.53 9.69
C GLY A 41 26.51 8.64 8.33
N LEU A 42 26.65 7.67 7.42
CA LEU A 42 26.08 7.76 6.07
C LEU A 42 24.75 6.99 5.88
N SER A 43 24.08 6.64 6.98
CA SER A 43 22.94 5.71 6.98
C SER A 43 21.58 6.35 7.28
N GLU A 44 21.48 7.65 7.54
CA GLU A 44 20.15 8.27 7.71
C GLU A 44 19.73 9.06 6.48
N SER A 45 20.61 9.90 5.89
CA SER A 45 20.21 10.75 4.75
C SER A 45 19.85 9.97 3.48
N ARG A 46 20.52 8.83 3.22
CA ARG A 46 20.18 7.93 2.11
C ARG A 46 18.86 7.20 2.36
N TRP A 47 18.58 6.85 3.61
CA TRP A 47 17.38 6.11 4.00
C TRP A 47 16.16 7.03 4.02
N SER A 48 16.33 8.28 4.45
CA SER A 48 15.30 9.32 4.35
C SER A 48 14.97 9.66 2.90
N LYS A 49 15.97 9.76 2.01
CA LYS A 49 15.74 9.97 0.57
C LYS A 49 15.00 8.80 -0.08
N LEU A 50 15.42 7.57 0.18
CA LEU A 50 14.76 6.37 -0.34
C LEU A 50 13.34 6.19 0.22
N ASN A 51 13.10 6.56 1.47
CA ASN A 51 11.75 6.55 2.05
C ASN A 51 10.84 7.56 1.33
N VAL A 52 11.31 8.79 1.12
CA VAL A 52 10.54 9.83 0.41
C VAL A 52 10.23 9.40 -1.03
N GLU A 53 11.20 8.81 -1.73
CA GLU A 53 11.02 8.29 -3.10
C GLU A 53 10.01 7.13 -3.14
N ARG A 54 10.11 6.16 -2.22
CA ARG A 54 9.11 5.09 -2.06
C ARG A 54 7.71 5.61 -1.74
N HIS A 55 7.59 6.65 -0.92
CA HIS A 55 6.28 7.25 -0.63
C HIS A 55 5.67 7.87 -1.89
N GLN A 56 6.46 8.57 -2.71
CA GLN A 56 5.98 9.15 -3.96
C GLN A 56 5.45 8.09 -4.94
N GLU A 57 6.17 6.97 -5.10
CA GLU A 57 5.73 5.86 -5.95
C GLU A 57 4.42 5.24 -5.46
N ASN A 58 4.25 5.11 -4.15
CA ASN A 58 3.02 4.60 -3.54
C ASN A 58 1.82 5.51 -3.83
N TYR A 59 2.00 6.83 -3.74
CA TYR A 59 0.94 7.80 -4.07
C TYR A 59 0.56 7.78 -5.54
N GLU A 60 1.54 7.71 -6.44
CA GLU A 60 1.30 7.56 -7.88
C GLU A 60 0.53 6.28 -8.20
N PHE A 61 0.90 5.17 -7.55
CA PHE A 61 0.20 3.89 -7.71
C PHE A 61 -1.28 3.99 -7.28
N LEU A 62 -1.54 4.59 -6.10
CA LEU A 62 -2.91 4.79 -5.62
C LEU A 62 -3.72 5.70 -6.54
N SER A 63 -3.11 6.78 -7.02
CA SER A 63 -3.73 7.72 -7.96
C SER A 63 -4.21 7.01 -9.24
N ARG A 64 -3.37 6.13 -9.81
CA ARG A 64 -3.75 5.32 -10.98
C ARG A 64 -4.88 4.34 -10.66
N CYS A 65 -4.74 3.59 -9.57
CA CYS A 65 -5.76 2.65 -9.11
C CYS A 65 -7.16 3.28 -9.01
N ILE A 66 -7.20 4.49 -8.46
CA ILE A 66 -8.43 5.22 -8.21
C ILE A 66 -8.99 5.78 -9.53
N LYS A 67 -8.17 6.39 -10.38
CA LYS A 67 -8.61 6.97 -11.65
C LYS A 67 -9.13 5.94 -12.65
N GLU A 68 -8.53 4.75 -12.69
CA GLU A 68 -8.76 3.79 -13.78
C GLU A 68 -10.02 2.92 -13.59
N ASN A 69 -10.80 3.12 -12.53
CA ASN A 69 -12.07 2.42 -12.24
C ASN A 69 -12.03 0.91 -12.55
N MET A 70 -11.50 0.14 -11.62
CA MET A 70 -11.23 -1.29 -11.80
C MET A 70 -12.49 -2.19 -11.80
N GLY A 71 -13.66 -1.63 -11.49
CA GLY A 71 -14.92 -2.34 -11.53
C GLY A 71 -15.05 -3.46 -10.48
N PHE A 72 -15.83 -4.48 -10.83
CA PHE A 72 -16.15 -5.62 -9.98
C PHE A 72 -15.69 -6.93 -10.61
N GLN A 73 -15.26 -7.87 -9.78
CA GLN A 73 -14.97 -9.25 -10.16
C GLN A 73 -15.76 -10.17 -9.24
N ASP A 74 -16.62 -11.02 -9.79
CA ASP A 74 -17.50 -11.92 -9.04
C ASP A 74 -18.30 -11.20 -7.92
N GLY A 75 -18.80 -10.01 -8.24
CA GLY A 75 -19.52 -9.14 -7.29
C GLY A 75 -18.64 -8.46 -6.24
N LYS A 76 -17.31 -8.66 -6.25
CA LYS A 76 -16.37 -8.03 -5.32
C LYS A 76 -15.77 -6.77 -5.92
N PRO A 77 -15.72 -5.66 -5.15
CA PRO A 77 -15.12 -4.40 -5.61
C PRO A 77 -13.59 -4.55 -5.69
N VAL A 78 -13.06 -4.50 -6.92
CA VAL A 78 -11.65 -4.85 -7.20
C VAL A 78 -10.68 -3.81 -6.61
N ALA A 79 -11.03 -2.52 -6.68
CA ALA A 79 -10.14 -1.47 -6.18
C ALA A 79 -9.95 -1.55 -4.66
N ALA A 80 -10.99 -1.90 -3.89
CA ALA A 80 -10.87 -2.15 -2.46
C ALA A 80 -9.83 -3.25 -2.14
N CYS A 81 -9.87 -4.37 -2.86
CA CYS A 81 -8.93 -5.47 -2.65
C CYS A 81 -7.48 -5.09 -2.97
N ILE A 82 -7.27 -4.31 -4.04
CA ILE A 82 -5.93 -3.88 -4.45
C ILE A 82 -5.37 -2.85 -3.48
N ILE A 83 -6.15 -1.83 -3.12
CA ILE A 83 -5.75 -0.81 -2.15
C ILE A 83 -5.34 -1.47 -0.84
N TYR A 84 -6.14 -2.43 -0.34
CA TYR A 84 -5.79 -3.16 0.87
C TYR A 84 -4.46 -3.93 0.76
N LYS A 85 -4.23 -4.64 -0.36
CA LYS A 85 -2.97 -5.36 -0.60
C LYS A 85 -1.76 -4.42 -0.64
N CYS A 86 -1.92 -3.22 -1.18
CA CYS A 86 -0.87 -2.20 -1.20
C CYS A 86 -0.58 -1.69 0.21
N LEU A 87 -1.62 -1.38 0.99
CA LEU A 87 -1.45 -0.95 2.38
C LEU A 87 -0.71 -1.99 3.23
N LEU A 88 -0.99 -3.28 3.03
CA LEU A 88 -0.23 -4.36 3.67
C LEU A 88 1.22 -4.39 3.21
N HIS A 89 1.44 -4.34 1.89
CA HIS A 89 2.78 -4.44 1.32
C HIS A 89 3.70 -3.28 1.76
N TRP A 90 3.14 -2.08 1.87
CA TRP A 90 3.86 -0.88 2.28
C TRP A 90 3.93 -0.70 3.80
N HIS A 91 3.48 -1.68 4.59
CA HIS A 91 3.44 -1.60 6.05
C HIS A 91 2.71 -0.33 6.56
N ALA A 92 1.65 0.08 5.86
CA ALA A 92 0.96 1.34 6.10
C ALA A 92 0.25 1.40 7.49
N PHE A 93 0.15 0.27 8.18
CA PHE A 93 -0.43 0.14 9.52
C PHE A 93 0.62 0.28 10.64
N GLU A 94 1.90 0.16 10.33
CA GLU A 94 3.00 0.26 11.30
C GLU A 94 3.58 1.68 11.37
N SER A 95 3.37 2.49 10.32
CA SER A 95 3.79 3.88 10.32
C SER A 95 2.79 4.71 11.14
N GLU A 96 3.30 5.36 12.19
CA GLU A 96 2.52 5.92 13.29
C GLU A 96 1.57 7.06 12.88
N ARG A 97 1.67 7.57 11.64
CA ARG A 97 0.79 8.59 11.04
C ARG A 97 0.78 8.53 9.50
N THR A 98 0.27 7.45 8.91
CA THR A 98 0.26 7.35 7.44
C THR A 98 -0.77 8.28 6.78
N THR A 99 -0.28 9.37 6.21
CA THR A 99 -1.00 10.29 5.29
C THR A 99 -1.52 9.62 4.00
N ILE A 100 -1.31 8.31 3.87
CA ILE A 100 -1.77 7.51 2.76
C ILE A 100 -3.28 7.31 2.77
N PHE A 101 -3.90 7.28 3.95
CA PHE A 101 -5.35 7.25 4.07
C PHE A 101 -5.96 8.56 3.59
N ASP A 102 -5.34 9.70 3.89
CA ASP A 102 -5.76 11.01 3.39
C ASP A 102 -5.70 11.05 1.85
N HIS A 103 -4.63 10.51 1.26
CA HIS A 103 -4.51 10.40 -0.20
C HIS A 103 -5.57 9.50 -0.83
N ILE A 104 -5.93 8.39 -0.18
CA ILE A 104 -7.03 7.52 -0.65
C ILE A 104 -8.35 8.29 -0.62
N ILE A 105 -8.64 8.99 0.48
CA ILE A 105 -9.87 9.79 0.64
C ILE A 105 -9.91 10.90 -0.42
N GLU A 106 -8.83 11.65 -0.59
CA GLU A 106 -8.72 12.72 -1.58
C GLU A 106 -8.89 12.18 -3.01
N GLY A 107 -8.24 11.06 -3.33
CA GLY A 107 -8.37 10.42 -4.63
C GLY A 107 -9.81 10.00 -4.92
N ILE A 108 -10.50 9.38 -3.96
CA ILE A 108 -11.91 8.99 -4.10
C ILE A 108 -12.79 10.23 -4.29
N ASN A 109 -12.57 11.29 -3.51
CA ASN A 109 -13.30 12.55 -3.65
C ASN A 109 -13.07 13.20 -5.02
N SER A 110 -11.85 13.14 -5.55
CA SER A 110 -11.53 13.61 -6.89
C SER A 110 -12.27 12.80 -7.96
N ALA A 111 -12.28 11.47 -7.83
CA ALA A 111 -13.01 10.59 -8.74
C ALA A 111 -14.52 10.83 -8.70
N LEU A 112 -15.09 11.08 -7.51
CA LEU A 112 -16.51 11.44 -7.34
C LEU A 112 -16.85 12.76 -8.03
N LYS A 113 -15.98 13.77 -7.94
CA LYS A 113 -16.18 15.07 -8.60
C LYS A 113 -16.06 15.01 -10.13
N ALA A 114 -15.24 14.09 -10.64
CA ALA A 114 -14.97 13.96 -12.08
C ALA A 114 -15.95 13.00 -12.80
N GLY A 115 -16.59 12.09 -12.08
CA GLY A 115 -17.46 11.07 -12.65
C GLY A 115 -18.94 11.45 -12.68
N ASP A 116 -19.73 10.65 -13.41
CA ASP A 116 -21.19 10.71 -13.35
C ASP A 116 -21.68 10.15 -12.01
N GLU A 117 -22.48 10.91 -11.26
CA GLU A 117 -22.95 10.54 -9.93
C GLU A 117 -23.69 9.20 -9.93
N ASN A 118 -24.50 8.91 -10.96
CA ASN A 118 -25.35 7.71 -11.01
C ASN A 118 -24.55 6.40 -11.11
N SER A 119 -23.32 6.46 -11.60
CA SER A 119 -22.45 5.29 -11.76
C SER A 119 -21.25 5.31 -10.81
N THR A 120 -20.70 6.49 -10.54
CA THR A 120 -19.46 6.67 -9.78
C THR A 120 -19.70 6.58 -8.28
N LEU A 121 -20.82 7.11 -7.78
CA LEU A 121 -21.15 7.09 -6.36
C LEU A 121 -21.43 5.66 -5.85
N PRO A 122 -22.29 4.83 -6.49
CA PRO A 122 -22.52 3.45 -6.05
C PRO A 122 -21.24 2.59 -6.11
N TYR A 123 -20.41 2.81 -7.11
CA TYR A 123 -19.11 2.13 -7.24
C TYR A 123 -18.18 2.47 -6.08
N TRP A 124 -17.95 3.75 -5.80
CA TRP A 124 -17.05 4.15 -4.72
C TRP A 124 -17.59 3.85 -3.33
N LEU A 125 -18.90 3.91 -3.14
CA LEU A 125 -19.53 3.46 -1.89
C LEU A 125 -19.30 1.96 -1.66
N SER A 126 -19.42 1.14 -2.70
CA SER A 126 -19.13 -0.30 -2.64
C SER A 126 -17.65 -0.58 -2.34
N ASN A 127 -16.74 0.16 -2.96
CA ASN A 127 -15.30 0.01 -2.70
C ASN A 127 -14.91 0.47 -1.29
N ALA A 128 -15.41 1.63 -0.85
CA ALA A 128 -15.11 2.18 0.47
C ALA A 128 -15.63 1.28 1.60
N SER A 129 -16.87 0.79 1.48
CA SER A 129 -17.45 -0.15 2.45
C SER A 129 -16.66 -1.46 2.52
N ALA A 130 -16.32 -2.06 1.38
CA ALA A 130 -15.51 -3.28 1.36
C ALA A 130 -14.12 -3.06 1.96
N LEU A 131 -13.45 -1.94 1.62
CA LEU A 131 -12.16 -1.60 2.18
C LEU A 131 -12.24 -1.47 3.71
N LEU A 132 -13.25 -0.74 4.22
CA LEU A 132 -13.50 -0.61 5.65
C LEU A 132 -13.73 -1.97 6.33
N CYS A 133 -14.56 -2.83 5.74
CA CYS A 133 -14.82 -4.17 6.28
C CYS A 133 -13.53 -5.01 6.37
N ILE A 134 -12.70 -4.97 5.33
CA ILE A 134 -11.42 -5.69 5.31
C ILE A 134 -10.49 -5.17 6.41
N LEU A 135 -10.35 -3.84 6.50
CA LEU A 135 -9.54 -3.16 7.51
C LEU A 135 -9.98 -3.53 8.95
N GLN A 136 -11.28 -3.40 9.23
CA GLN A 136 -11.85 -3.76 10.53
C GLN A 136 -11.60 -5.23 10.89
N ARG A 137 -11.72 -6.13 9.92
CA ARG A 137 -11.49 -7.57 10.14
C ARG A 137 -10.02 -7.87 10.42
N SER A 138 -9.08 -7.24 9.71
CA SER A 138 -7.65 -7.41 9.97
C SER A 138 -7.22 -6.86 11.34
N LEU A 139 -7.81 -5.74 11.78
CA LEU A 139 -7.49 -5.17 13.09
C LEU A 139 -8.03 -6.02 14.25
N ARG A 140 -9.22 -6.63 14.08
CA ARG A 140 -9.80 -7.56 15.07
C ARG A 140 -9.01 -8.86 15.16
N SER A 141 -8.55 -9.40 14.03
CA SER A 141 -7.76 -10.64 14.00
C SER A 141 -6.36 -10.46 14.56
N ASN A 142 -5.80 -9.25 14.50
CA ASN A 142 -4.47 -8.93 15.03
C ASN A 142 -4.48 -8.52 16.52
N GLY A 143 -5.60 -8.67 17.22
CA GLY A 143 -5.69 -8.47 18.68
C GLY A 143 -5.68 -7.02 19.17
N PHE A 144 -5.59 -6.03 18.27
CA PHE A 144 -5.43 -4.62 18.66
C PHE A 144 -6.64 -4.04 19.44
N LEU A 145 -7.84 -4.58 19.21
CA LEU A 145 -9.08 -4.14 19.89
C LEU A 145 -9.51 -5.06 21.04
N SER A 146 -8.83 -6.18 21.27
CA SER A 146 -9.16 -7.11 22.37
C SER A 146 -8.63 -6.64 23.73
N ALA A 147 -7.70 -5.68 23.76
CA ALA A 147 -7.07 -5.22 25.00
C ALA A 147 -7.96 -4.25 25.81
N ALA A 148 -9.08 -3.78 25.26
CA ALA A 148 -9.96 -2.82 25.94
C ALA A 148 -11.10 -3.47 26.76
N SER A 149 -11.15 -4.80 26.86
CA SER A 149 -12.23 -5.53 27.56
C SER A 149 -11.70 -6.40 28.69
N ASN A 150 -10.87 -5.82 29.57
CA ASN A 150 -10.67 -6.33 30.92
C ASN A 150 -10.52 -5.13 31.87
N ARG A 151 -11.66 -4.70 32.42
CA ARG A 151 -11.74 -3.86 33.60
C ARG A 151 -12.82 -4.44 34.51
#